data_AF-A0A2D9GDW1-F1
#
_entry.id   AF-A0A2D9GDW1-F1
#
_cell.length_a   1.000
_cell.length_b   1.000
_cell.length_c   1.000
_cell.angle_alpha   90.00
_cell.angle_beta   90.00
_cell.angle_gamma   90.00
#
_symmetry.space_group_name_H-M   'P 1'
#
loop_
_entity.id
_entity.type
_entity.pdbx_description
1 polymer ?
#
loop_
_entity_poly.entity_id
_entity_poly.type
_entity_poly.pdbx_seq_one_letter_code
_entity_poly.pdbx_strand_id
1 'polypeptide(L)'
;MNKYFSLIFLVFCSCQMGEIPIPPHNSGNVITDQISLQSDYRNQVFYNLESSEEISQNIKDNWDLLFYFSSSGNKILLNSSNYMFAAEINNLFEEQMDTLGLVFNSDNSNGDFNDLSINNVNSNQSYVIDRGVDINGNSRGFKKIIIELNELESISIKVSNLDNTDTQNFTINKNQNDNLITFSFDSGVLPIFPENSSWDLLFTRYTYQFPDSVTYLVTGVLTNYLNGVCVAIDTINEFSEINFDDISSYNLLTDQDVIGYDWKYYNFSNNTYTIVDNIVYIIKDVKGFYYKLKFIGFYNYDTGEKGFPQFEIQKL
;
A
#
# COMPACT_ATOMS: atom_id res chain seq x y z
N MET A 1 3.95 -12.20 92.88
CA MET A 1 3.77 -13.44 92.08
C MET A 1 3.77 -13.04 90.62
N ASN A 2 4.69 -13.62 89.86
CA ASN A 2 5.18 -13.12 88.57
C ASN A 2 4.13 -13.22 87.45
N LYS A 3 3.99 -12.14 86.66
CA LYS A 3 3.23 -12.13 85.40
C LYS A 3 4.14 -12.65 84.28
N TYR A 4 3.72 -13.73 83.62
CA TYR A 4 4.38 -14.23 82.41
C TYR A 4 3.89 -13.45 81.20
N PHE A 5 4.82 -12.82 80.48
CA PHE A 5 4.57 -12.14 79.20
C PHE A 5 4.98 -13.11 78.10
N SER A 6 4.01 -13.62 77.34
CA SER A 6 4.28 -14.54 76.22
C SER A 6 4.51 -13.72 74.96
N LEU A 7 5.73 -13.74 74.43
CA LEU A 7 6.12 -13.05 73.21
C LEU A 7 6.01 -14.04 72.04
N ILE A 8 5.01 -13.86 71.18
CA ILE A 8 4.86 -14.63 69.93
C ILE A 8 5.74 -13.97 68.86
N PHE A 9 6.74 -14.69 68.40
CA PHE A 9 7.62 -14.28 67.31
C PHE A 9 7.04 -14.76 65.98
N LEU A 10 6.40 -13.86 65.23
CA LEU A 10 5.89 -14.11 63.88
C LEU A 10 7.03 -13.86 62.88
N VAL A 11 7.60 -14.93 62.33
CA VAL A 11 8.60 -14.86 61.25
C VAL A 11 7.84 -14.78 59.93
N PHE A 12 7.82 -13.60 59.31
CA PHE A 12 7.37 -13.43 57.94
C PHE A 12 8.49 -13.87 56.99
N CYS A 13 8.41 -15.11 56.49
CA CYS A 13 9.17 -15.50 55.29
C CYS A 13 8.48 -14.90 54.07
N SER A 14 8.96 -13.75 53.61
CA SER A 14 8.68 -13.27 52.26
C SER A 14 9.40 -14.20 51.28
N CYS A 15 8.66 -15.12 50.66
CA CYS A 15 9.13 -15.79 49.47
C CYS A 15 8.98 -14.78 48.32
N GLN A 16 10.05 -14.02 48.01
CA GLN A 16 10.13 -13.33 46.73
C GLN A 16 10.09 -14.42 45.66
N MET A 17 8.95 -14.53 44.97
CA MET A 17 8.88 -15.30 43.75
C MET A 17 9.81 -14.57 42.77
N GLY A 18 11.05 -15.05 42.65
CA GLY A 18 12.02 -14.48 41.73
C GLY A 18 11.38 -14.39 40.35
N GLU A 19 11.57 -13.26 39.68
CA GLU A 19 11.07 -13.08 38.32
C GLU A 19 11.53 -14.25 37.46
N ILE A 20 10.59 -14.98 36.88
CA ILE A 20 10.90 -16.08 35.98
C ILE A 20 11.49 -15.41 34.73
N PRO A 21 12.75 -15.70 34.36
CA PRO A 21 13.33 -15.15 33.15
C PRO A 21 12.44 -15.52 31.96
N ILE A 22 11.92 -14.51 31.27
CA ILE A 22 11.24 -14.72 30.00
C ILE A 22 12.35 -15.06 29.00
N PRO A 23 12.28 -16.21 28.29
CA PRO A 23 13.27 -16.54 27.29
C PRO A 23 13.33 -15.42 26.23
N PRO A 24 14.52 -15.09 25.72
CA PRO A 24 14.67 -14.04 24.71
C PRO A 24 13.78 -14.34 23.49
N HIS A 25 13.29 -13.28 22.85
CA HIS A 25 12.54 -13.43 21.62
C HIS A 25 13.37 -14.18 20.58
N ASN A 26 12.79 -15.19 19.93
CA ASN A 26 13.50 -16.00 18.95
C ASN A 26 13.30 -15.39 17.57
N SER A 27 14.20 -14.48 17.19
CA SER A 27 14.23 -13.92 15.84
C SER A 27 14.43 -15.03 14.80
N GLY A 28 13.77 -14.89 13.65
CA GLY A 28 13.90 -15.84 12.54
C GLY A 28 15.28 -15.77 11.87
N ASN A 29 15.52 -16.62 10.88
CA ASN A 29 16.68 -16.47 10.00
C ASN A 29 16.50 -15.26 9.06
N VAL A 30 17.62 -14.69 8.60
CA VAL A 30 17.60 -13.74 7.48
C VAL A 30 17.29 -14.50 6.19
N ILE A 31 16.30 -14.03 5.45
CA ILE A 31 15.88 -14.54 4.14
C ILE A 31 16.21 -13.46 3.10
N THR A 32 16.76 -13.87 1.96
CA THR A 32 16.98 -12.99 0.81
C THR A 32 15.97 -13.33 -0.27
N ASP A 33 15.31 -12.33 -0.82
CA ASP A 33 14.29 -12.51 -1.84
C ASP A 33 14.44 -11.49 -2.98
N GLN A 34 13.80 -11.79 -4.11
CA GLN A 34 13.81 -10.97 -5.32
C GLN A 34 12.42 -10.96 -5.97
N ILE A 35 11.88 -9.77 -6.18
CA ILE A 35 10.57 -9.60 -6.83
C ILE A 35 10.73 -9.25 -8.30
N SER A 36 9.91 -9.86 -9.15
CA SER A 36 9.98 -9.68 -10.61
C SER A 36 8.94 -8.68 -11.12
N LEU A 37 9.30 -7.38 -11.17
CA LEU A 37 8.44 -6.36 -11.79
C LEU A 37 8.55 -6.30 -13.31
N GLN A 38 9.57 -6.97 -13.87
CA GLN A 38 10.04 -6.85 -15.25
C GLN A 38 10.65 -5.48 -15.56
N SER A 39 11.42 -5.40 -16.65
CA SER A 39 12.17 -4.20 -17.03
C SER A 39 11.31 -3.00 -17.46
N ASP A 40 10.06 -3.27 -17.84
CA ASP A 40 9.01 -2.29 -18.13
C ASP A 40 8.07 -2.02 -16.95
N TYR A 41 8.32 -2.68 -15.81
CA TYR A 41 7.55 -2.53 -14.57
C TYR A 41 6.06 -2.88 -14.73
N ARG A 42 5.74 -3.82 -15.63
CA ARG A 42 4.35 -4.21 -15.94
C ARG A 42 3.63 -4.88 -14.79
N ASN A 43 4.35 -5.54 -13.89
CA ASN A 43 3.73 -6.33 -12.83
C ASN A 43 3.45 -5.47 -11.59
N GLN A 44 2.36 -5.79 -10.91
CA GLN A 44 2.18 -5.50 -9.50
C GLN A 44 2.24 -6.84 -8.76
N VAL A 45 3.02 -6.91 -7.69
CA VAL A 45 3.29 -8.18 -6.97
C VAL A 45 2.96 -7.98 -5.50
N PHE A 46 2.03 -8.80 -5.00
CA PHE A 46 1.61 -8.83 -3.61
C PHE A 46 2.48 -9.83 -2.85
N TYR A 47 3.00 -9.42 -1.69
CA TYR A 47 3.95 -10.21 -0.91
C TYR A 47 3.49 -10.35 0.55
N ASN A 48 3.72 -11.53 1.13
CA ASN A 48 3.44 -11.81 2.54
C ASN A 48 4.75 -12.00 3.32
N LEU A 49 4.93 -11.24 4.40
CA LEU A 49 6.15 -11.27 5.22
C LEU A 49 6.26 -12.56 6.05
N GLU A 50 5.12 -13.12 6.48
CA GLU A 50 5.11 -14.33 7.32
C GLU A 50 5.53 -15.58 6.55
N SER A 51 4.96 -15.81 5.37
CA SER A 51 5.38 -16.91 4.51
C SER A 51 6.66 -16.61 3.74
N SER A 52 7.02 -15.33 3.58
CA SER A 52 8.10 -14.87 2.69
C SER A 52 7.86 -15.32 1.24
N GLU A 53 6.63 -15.11 0.75
CA GLU A 53 6.18 -15.55 -0.57
C GLU A 53 5.41 -14.46 -1.32
N GLU A 54 5.54 -14.49 -2.67
CA GLU A 54 4.63 -13.80 -3.57
C GLU A 54 3.23 -14.48 -3.52
N ILE A 55 2.21 -13.73 -3.15
CA ILE A 55 0.84 -14.23 -3.00
C ILE A 55 0.08 -14.19 -4.32
N SER A 56 0.24 -13.10 -5.05
CA SER A 56 -0.37 -12.92 -6.36
C SER A 56 0.37 -11.86 -7.17
N GLN A 57 0.14 -11.87 -8.48
CA GLN A 57 0.61 -10.84 -9.38
C GLN A 57 -0.43 -10.52 -10.45
N ASN A 58 -0.39 -9.29 -10.97
CA ASN A 58 -1.20 -8.87 -12.10
C ASN A 58 -0.44 -7.88 -12.99
N ILE A 59 -0.92 -7.71 -14.22
CA ILE A 59 -0.48 -6.59 -15.06
C ILE A 59 -1.17 -5.31 -14.59
N LYS A 60 -0.37 -4.25 -14.44
CA LYS A 60 -0.77 -2.98 -13.82
C LYS A 60 -1.95 -2.27 -14.50
N ASP A 61 -2.12 -2.46 -15.81
CA ASP A 61 -3.16 -1.82 -16.63
C ASP A 61 -4.42 -2.68 -16.85
N ASN A 62 -4.55 -3.79 -16.13
CA ASN A 62 -5.74 -4.64 -16.14
C ASN A 62 -6.95 -4.02 -15.41
N TRP A 63 -6.74 -3.01 -14.56
CA TRP A 63 -7.79 -2.37 -13.76
C TRP A 63 -7.60 -0.85 -13.70
N ASP A 64 -8.68 -0.14 -13.37
CA ASP A 64 -8.74 1.33 -13.40
C ASP A 64 -9.06 1.93 -12.03
N LEU A 65 -10.06 1.40 -11.31
CA LEU A 65 -10.54 1.94 -10.04
C LEU A 65 -10.52 0.88 -8.93
N LEU A 66 -10.22 1.32 -7.71
CA LEU A 66 -10.32 0.54 -6.49
C LEU A 66 -11.43 1.12 -5.61
N PHE A 67 -12.45 0.31 -5.35
CA PHE A 67 -13.52 0.66 -4.43
C PHE A 67 -13.19 0.12 -3.04
N TYR A 68 -13.18 1.00 -2.04
CA TYR A 68 -12.99 0.64 -0.64
C TYR A 68 -14.29 0.85 0.14
N PHE A 69 -14.84 -0.24 0.68
CA PHE A 69 -16.10 -0.25 1.44
C PHE A 69 -15.83 -0.31 2.94
N SER A 70 -16.12 0.78 3.66
CA SER A 70 -15.94 0.84 5.11
C SER A 70 -17.19 1.31 5.84
N SER A 71 -17.28 1.05 7.14
CA SER A 71 -18.36 1.56 7.98
C SER A 71 -18.35 3.08 8.11
N SER A 72 -17.18 3.72 7.91
CA SER A 72 -17.01 5.18 7.88
C SER A 72 -17.34 5.82 6.53
N GLY A 73 -17.67 5.02 5.51
CA GLY A 73 -18.01 5.48 4.17
C GLY A 73 -17.18 4.80 3.08
N ASN A 74 -17.69 4.88 1.85
CA ASN A 74 -17.04 4.29 0.69
C ASN A 74 -16.04 5.27 0.09
N LYS A 75 -14.92 4.75 -0.42
CA LYS A 75 -13.87 5.50 -1.12
C LYS A 75 -13.61 4.88 -2.48
N ILE A 76 -13.18 5.71 -3.43
CA ILE A 76 -12.80 5.28 -4.76
C ILE A 76 -11.42 5.85 -5.03
N LEU A 77 -10.48 4.98 -5.35
CA LEU A 77 -9.11 5.34 -5.66
C LEU A 77 -8.84 5.06 -7.14
N LEU A 78 -8.03 5.92 -7.75
CA LEU A 78 -7.47 5.72 -9.06
C LEU A 78 -6.36 4.68 -9.00
N ASN A 79 -6.18 3.91 -10.07
CA ASN A 79 -5.02 3.05 -10.20
C ASN A 79 -3.74 3.89 -10.44
N SER A 80 -3.04 4.21 -9.35
CA SER A 80 -1.83 5.03 -9.36
C SER A 80 -0.70 4.45 -10.25
N SER A 81 -0.70 3.14 -10.53
CA SER A 81 0.32 2.50 -11.38
C SER A 81 0.22 2.87 -12.88
N ASN A 82 -0.93 3.40 -13.28
CA ASN A 82 -1.23 3.79 -14.65
C ASN A 82 -1.06 5.29 -14.90
N TYR A 83 -0.68 6.09 -13.89
CA TYR A 83 -0.61 7.55 -14.06
C TYR A 83 -1.99 8.16 -14.36
N MET A 84 -2.99 7.72 -13.61
CA MET A 84 -4.38 8.14 -13.77
C MET A 84 -4.66 9.46 -13.05
N PHE A 85 -5.57 10.23 -13.62
CA PHE A 85 -6.05 11.48 -13.05
C PHE A 85 -7.58 11.58 -13.16
N ALA A 86 -8.20 12.35 -12.28
CA ALA A 86 -9.62 12.68 -12.35
C ALA A 86 -9.84 14.20 -12.33
N ALA A 87 -10.85 14.64 -13.06
CA ALA A 87 -11.35 16.01 -13.04
C ALA A 87 -12.86 15.98 -12.76
N GLU A 88 -13.30 16.74 -11.76
CA GLU A 88 -14.72 16.90 -11.44
C GLU A 88 -15.42 17.75 -12.52
N ILE A 89 -16.62 17.33 -12.95
CA ILE A 89 -17.39 18.02 -13.99
C ILE A 89 -18.81 18.39 -13.54
N ASN A 90 -19.07 18.47 -12.22
CA ASN A 90 -20.28 19.06 -11.62
C ASN A 90 -21.62 18.62 -12.26
N ASN A 91 -21.83 17.31 -12.45
CA ASN A 91 -23.06 16.68 -12.97
C ASN A 91 -23.32 16.89 -14.47
N LEU A 92 -22.31 17.26 -15.26
CA LEU A 92 -22.40 17.38 -16.72
C LEU A 92 -22.19 16.03 -17.46
N PHE A 93 -22.48 14.90 -16.80
CA PHE A 93 -22.25 13.57 -17.38
C PHE A 93 -22.98 13.35 -18.72
N GLU A 94 -24.21 13.85 -18.88
CA GLU A 94 -24.99 13.63 -20.11
C GLU A 94 -24.58 14.58 -21.26
N GLU A 95 -23.74 15.57 -21.01
CA GLU A 95 -23.29 16.52 -22.03
C GLU A 95 -22.04 16.01 -22.74
N GLN A 96 -21.99 16.11 -24.07
CA GLN A 96 -20.74 15.92 -24.79
C GLN A 96 -19.76 17.03 -24.41
N MET A 97 -18.50 16.67 -24.17
CA MET A 97 -17.48 17.64 -23.78
C MET A 97 -16.09 17.27 -24.31
N ASP A 98 -15.13 18.18 -24.15
CA ASP A 98 -13.71 17.91 -24.30
C ASP A 98 -13.00 18.10 -22.94
N THR A 99 -11.67 18.05 -22.94
CA THR A 99 -10.86 18.20 -21.73
C THR A 99 -10.40 19.63 -21.46
N LEU A 100 -10.81 20.60 -22.28
CA LEU A 100 -10.35 21.99 -22.18
C LEU A 100 -10.89 22.64 -20.90
N GLY A 101 -9.97 23.17 -20.09
CA GLY A 101 -10.32 23.84 -18.84
C GLY A 101 -10.63 22.92 -17.67
N LEU A 102 -10.53 21.59 -17.85
CA LEU A 102 -10.62 20.63 -16.75
C LEU A 102 -9.33 20.65 -15.92
N VAL A 103 -9.48 20.53 -14.60
CA VAL A 103 -8.37 20.42 -13.65
C VAL A 103 -8.24 18.97 -13.21
N PHE A 104 -7.16 18.33 -13.64
CA PHE A 104 -6.88 16.93 -13.36
C PHE A 104 -5.97 16.80 -12.14
N ASN A 105 -6.39 15.97 -11.19
CA ASN A 105 -5.61 15.62 -10.01
C ASN A 105 -5.41 14.10 -9.94
N SER A 106 -4.32 13.68 -9.31
CA SER A 106 -4.02 12.28 -8.98
C SER A 106 -4.17 12.08 -7.48
N ASP A 107 -4.48 10.85 -7.06
CA ASP A 107 -4.52 10.52 -5.64
C ASP A 107 -3.10 10.57 -5.04
N ASN A 108 -3.00 11.00 -3.78
CA ASN A 108 -1.74 11.02 -3.05
C ASN A 108 -1.27 9.58 -2.75
N SER A 109 0.02 9.32 -2.94
CA SER A 109 0.61 7.98 -2.74
C SER A 109 0.67 7.54 -1.28
N ASN A 110 0.52 8.47 -0.33
CA ASN A 110 0.48 8.17 1.10
C ASN A 110 -0.81 7.48 1.56
N GLY A 111 -1.83 7.37 0.69
CA GLY A 111 -3.11 6.76 1.02
C GLY A 111 -4.06 7.65 1.84
N ASP A 112 -3.85 8.96 1.90
CA ASP A 112 -4.75 9.87 2.61
C ASP A 112 -6.11 10.00 1.89
N PHE A 113 -7.16 9.49 2.53
CA PHE A 113 -8.53 9.57 2.03
C PHE A 113 -9.17 10.97 2.08
N ASN A 114 -8.51 11.95 2.66
CA ASN A 114 -8.96 13.34 2.66
C ASN A 114 -8.59 14.08 1.35
N ASP A 115 -7.65 13.53 0.58
CA ASP A 115 -7.10 14.14 -0.64
C ASP A 115 -7.21 13.20 -1.85
N LEU A 116 -8.40 12.62 -2.03
CA LEU A 116 -8.71 11.81 -3.21
C LEU A 116 -9.18 12.69 -4.37
N SER A 117 -8.82 12.31 -5.59
CA SER A 117 -9.28 12.96 -6.82
C SER A 117 -10.78 12.72 -7.06
N ILE A 118 -11.28 11.59 -6.55
CA ILE A 118 -12.71 11.25 -6.48
C ILE A 118 -13.14 11.33 -5.00
N ASN A 119 -13.29 12.54 -4.48
CA ASN A 119 -13.49 12.79 -3.05
C ASN A 119 -14.96 12.81 -2.60
N ASN A 120 -15.94 12.92 -3.49
CA ASN A 120 -17.34 13.16 -3.11
C ASN A 120 -18.30 12.15 -3.74
N VAL A 121 -18.05 10.87 -3.45
CA VAL A 121 -18.85 9.72 -3.87
C VAL A 121 -20.34 9.85 -3.46
N ASN A 122 -20.67 10.64 -2.43
CA ASN A 122 -22.02 10.73 -1.86
C ASN A 122 -22.98 11.72 -2.55
N SER A 123 -22.57 12.36 -3.64
CA SER A 123 -23.26 13.56 -4.17
C SER A 123 -23.73 13.48 -5.62
N ASN A 124 -23.82 12.26 -6.19
CA ASN A 124 -24.09 12.01 -7.60
C ASN A 124 -23.14 12.78 -8.54
N GLN A 125 -21.92 13.03 -8.07
CA GLN A 125 -20.91 13.74 -8.84
C GLN A 125 -20.43 12.91 -10.02
N SER A 126 -20.14 13.63 -11.10
CA SER A 126 -19.55 13.09 -12.30
C SER A 126 -18.15 13.62 -12.51
N TYR A 127 -17.31 12.78 -13.10
CA TYR A 127 -15.90 13.07 -13.35
C TYR A 127 -15.51 12.69 -14.77
N VAL A 128 -14.48 13.36 -15.30
CA VAL A 128 -13.68 12.85 -16.41
C VAL A 128 -12.45 12.18 -15.81
N ILE A 129 -12.20 10.93 -16.21
CA ILE A 129 -11.05 10.14 -15.81
C ILE A 129 -10.09 10.07 -16.99
N ASP A 130 -8.87 10.56 -16.80
CA ASP A 130 -7.73 10.17 -17.62
C ASP A 130 -7.28 8.77 -17.17
N ARG A 131 -7.43 7.78 -18.06
CA ARG A 131 -7.05 6.38 -17.77
C ARG A 131 -5.53 6.17 -17.76
N GLY A 132 -4.76 7.23 -18.00
CA GLY A 132 -3.31 7.22 -17.95
C GLY A 132 -2.71 6.43 -19.10
N VAL A 133 -1.69 5.61 -18.81
CA VAL A 133 -0.90 4.89 -19.80
C VAL A 133 -0.85 3.38 -19.60
N ASP A 134 -0.83 2.65 -20.71
CA ASP A 134 -0.65 1.20 -20.75
C ASP A 134 0.81 0.79 -20.42
N ILE A 135 1.10 -0.51 -20.42
CA ILE A 135 2.47 -1.04 -20.22
C ILE A 135 3.49 -0.57 -21.27
N ASN A 136 3.04 -0.19 -22.46
CA ASN A 136 3.89 0.32 -23.54
C ASN A 136 4.05 1.84 -23.49
N GLY A 137 3.38 2.52 -22.55
CA GLY A 137 3.37 3.97 -22.42
C GLY A 137 2.38 4.69 -23.35
N ASN A 138 1.48 3.97 -24.03
CA ASN A 138 0.44 4.59 -24.85
C ASN A 138 -0.69 5.11 -23.95
N SER A 139 -1.27 6.26 -24.32
CA SER A 139 -2.46 6.77 -23.64
C SER A 139 -3.63 5.78 -23.77
N ARG A 140 -4.32 5.55 -22.65
CA ARG A 140 -5.54 4.72 -22.54
C ARG A 140 -6.83 5.54 -22.75
N GLY A 141 -6.69 6.84 -23.02
CA GLY A 141 -7.79 7.76 -23.30
C GLY A 141 -8.58 8.18 -22.06
N PHE A 142 -9.68 8.88 -22.32
CA PHE A 142 -10.55 9.45 -21.28
C PHE A 142 -11.90 8.73 -21.22
N LYS A 143 -12.47 8.63 -20.02
CA LYS A 143 -13.85 8.19 -19.79
C LYS A 143 -14.57 9.18 -18.88
N LYS A 144 -15.85 9.41 -19.13
CA LYS A 144 -16.73 10.04 -18.14
C LYS A 144 -17.29 8.98 -17.22
N ILE A 145 -17.42 9.33 -15.95
CA ILE A 145 -18.11 8.51 -14.96
C ILE A 145 -19.13 9.35 -14.21
N ILE A 146 -20.25 8.76 -13.84
CA ILE A 146 -21.12 9.25 -12.77
C ILE A 146 -21.34 8.12 -11.80
N ILE A 147 -21.22 8.44 -10.51
CA ILE A 147 -21.31 7.48 -9.43
C ILE A 147 -22.57 7.76 -8.64
N GLU A 148 -23.42 6.75 -8.52
CA GLU A 148 -24.66 6.80 -7.74
C GLU A 148 -24.53 5.79 -6.60
N LEU A 149 -24.62 6.30 -5.37
CA LEU A 149 -24.70 5.42 -4.21
C LEU A 149 -26.13 4.94 -4.05
N ASN A 150 -26.30 3.62 -4.10
CA ASN A 150 -27.59 3.01 -3.81
C ASN A 150 -27.73 2.82 -2.29
N GLU A 151 -26.76 2.14 -1.64
CA GLU A 151 -26.67 1.90 -0.18
C GLU A 151 -25.21 1.59 0.25
N LEU A 152 -24.93 1.35 1.54
CA LEU A 152 -23.58 0.95 2.03
C LEU A 152 -23.03 -0.35 1.41
N GLU A 153 -23.90 -1.14 0.78
CA GLU A 153 -23.58 -2.46 0.22
C GLU A 153 -23.45 -2.45 -1.31
N SER A 154 -23.76 -1.35 -2.00
CA SER A 154 -23.56 -1.27 -3.45
C SER A 154 -23.40 0.14 -4.01
N ILE A 155 -22.63 0.22 -5.09
CA ILE A 155 -22.36 1.46 -5.84
C ILE A 155 -22.71 1.21 -7.30
N SER A 156 -23.51 2.08 -7.89
CA SER A 156 -23.73 2.11 -9.33
C SER A 156 -22.76 3.09 -9.97
N ILE A 157 -22.13 2.67 -11.07
CA ILE A 157 -21.30 3.52 -11.89
C ILE A 157 -21.79 3.45 -13.33
N LYS A 158 -22.05 4.61 -13.91
CA LYS A 158 -22.29 4.75 -15.35
C LYS A 158 -21.05 5.37 -15.98
N VAL A 159 -20.60 4.75 -17.07
CA VAL A 159 -19.36 5.08 -17.77
C VAL A 159 -19.68 5.39 -19.23
N SER A 160 -19.01 6.37 -19.82
CA SER A 160 -19.14 6.69 -21.26
C SER A 160 -17.86 7.30 -21.83
N ASN A 161 -17.75 7.37 -23.15
CA ASN A 161 -16.78 8.23 -23.82
C ASN A 161 -17.16 9.72 -23.67
N LEU A 162 -16.22 10.64 -23.93
CA LEU A 162 -16.47 12.08 -23.84
C LEU A 162 -17.60 12.57 -24.78
N ASP A 163 -17.85 11.85 -25.87
CA ASP A 163 -18.92 12.09 -26.85
C ASP A 163 -20.23 11.32 -26.56
N ASN A 164 -20.37 10.76 -25.35
CA ASN A 164 -21.49 9.92 -24.92
C ASN A 164 -21.64 8.56 -25.62
N THR A 165 -20.71 8.19 -26.50
CA THR A 165 -20.71 6.84 -27.07
C THR A 165 -20.24 5.79 -26.04
N ASP A 166 -20.51 4.51 -26.32
CA ASP A 166 -20.10 3.39 -25.46
C ASP A 166 -20.52 3.56 -23.99
N THR A 167 -21.78 3.97 -23.79
CA THR A 167 -22.34 4.14 -22.46
C THR A 167 -22.66 2.78 -21.84
N GLN A 168 -22.11 2.52 -20.65
CA GLN A 168 -22.25 1.28 -19.91
C GLN A 168 -22.64 1.56 -18.46
N ASN A 169 -23.37 0.64 -17.84
CA ASN A 169 -23.76 0.73 -16.43
C ASN A 169 -23.26 -0.51 -15.69
N PHE A 170 -22.68 -0.29 -14.52
CA PHE A 170 -22.18 -1.35 -13.66
C PHE A 170 -22.70 -1.17 -12.25
N THR A 171 -22.82 -2.28 -11.53
CA THR A 171 -23.11 -2.31 -10.10
C THR A 171 -21.97 -3.04 -9.40
N ILE A 172 -21.33 -2.34 -8.47
CA ILE A 172 -20.28 -2.86 -7.60
C ILE A 172 -20.93 -3.18 -6.27
N ASN A 173 -20.98 -4.46 -5.91
CA ASN A 173 -21.53 -4.91 -4.63
C ASN A 173 -20.40 -5.15 -3.65
N LYS A 174 -20.56 -4.69 -2.40
CA LYS A 174 -19.66 -5.02 -1.30
C LYS A 174 -19.58 -6.54 -1.14
N ASN A 175 -18.37 -7.08 -1.08
CA ASN A 175 -18.15 -8.48 -0.72
C ASN A 175 -18.15 -8.60 0.81
N GLN A 176 -18.73 -9.67 1.37
CA GLN A 176 -18.75 -9.87 2.82
C GLN A 176 -17.34 -10.04 3.41
N ASN A 177 -16.41 -10.59 2.63
CA ASN A 177 -15.05 -10.91 3.07
C ASN A 177 -14.02 -9.85 2.67
N ASP A 178 -14.29 -9.06 1.61
CA ASP A 178 -13.35 -8.08 1.07
C ASP A 178 -13.97 -6.68 1.08
N ASN A 179 -13.25 -5.74 1.67
CA ASN A 179 -13.57 -4.32 1.60
C ASN A 179 -12.92 -3.63 0.38
N LEU A 180 -12.04 -4.32 -0.35
CA LEU A 180 -11.35 -3.81 -1.53
C LEU A 180 -11.87 -4.52 -2.78
N ILE A 181 -12.42 -3.76 -3.74
CA ILE A 181 -12.96 -4.29 -4.99
C ILE A 181 -12.36 -3.54 -6.16
N THR A 182 -11.65 -4.25 -7.03
CA THR A 182 -11.07 -3.68 -8.25
C THR A 182 -12.05 -3.71 -9.43
N PHE A 183 -11.99 -2.67 -10.24
CA PHE A 183 -12.87 -2.44 -11.38
C PHE A 183 -12.08 -1.94 -12.60
N SER A 184 -12.46 -2.41 -13.78
CA SER A 184 -11.98 -1.97 -15.08
C SER A 184 -13.11 -1.36 -15.88
N PHE A 185 -12.84 -0.26 -16.58
CA PHE A 185 -13.81 0.35 -17.50
C PHE A 185 -14.13 -0.55 -18.70
N ASP A 186 -13.25 -1.51 -19.03
CA ASP A 186 -13.42 -2.39 -20.19
C ASP A 186 -14.14 -3.71 -19.84
N SER A 187 -13.95 -4.21 -18.61
CA SER A 187 -14.41 -5.55 -18.21
C SER A 187 -15.22 -5.62 -16.92
N GLY A 188 -15.41 -4.50 -16.22
CA GLY A 188 -16.15 -4.45 -14.95
C GLY A 188 -15.32 -4.92 -13.76
N VAL A 189 -15.96 -5.60 -12.80
CA VAL A 189 -15.30 -6.05 -11.55
C VAL A 189 -14.32 -7.19 -11.84
N LEU A 190 -13.12 -7.11 -11.26
CA LEU A 190 -12.04 -8.09 -11.40
C LEU A 190 -11.44 -8.44 -10.03
N PRO A 191 -10.94 -9.67 -9.81
CA PRO A 191 -10.27 -10.06 -8.58
C PRO A 191 -8.74 -9.82 -8.67
N ILE A 192 -8.29 -8.58 -8.51
CA ILE A 192 -6.86 -8.24 -8.57
C ILE A 192 -6.20 -8.32 -7.19
N PHE A 193 -6.81 -7.68 -6.18
CA PHE A 193 -6.29 -7.70 -4.83
C PHE A 193 -6.59 -9.06 -4.19
N PRO A 194 -5.60 -9.73 -3.57
CA PRO A 194 -5.84 -10.94 -2.81
C PRO A 194 -6.56 -10.61 -1.49
N GLU A 195 -6.95 -11.65 -0.73
CA GLU A 195 -7.66 -11.47 0.55
C GLU A 195 -6.89 -10.52 1.47
N ASN A 196 -7.61 -9.61 2.13
CA ASN A 196 -7.03 -8.50 2.89
C ASN A 196 -5.96 -8.87 3.92
N SER A 197 -6.07 -10.04 4.55
CA SER A 197 -5.13 -10.53 5.57
C SER A 197 -4.03 -11.44 5.01
N SER A 198 -3.94 -11.59 3.68
CA SER A 198 -2.99 -12.49 3.03
C SER A 198 -1.73 -11.80 2.53
N TRP A 199 -1.67 -10.46 2.50
CA TRP A 199 -0.53 -9.70 1.95
C TRP A 199 -0.19 -8.50 2.83
N ASP A 200 1.07 -8.09 2.79
CA ASP A 200 1.59 -6.97 3.58
C ASP A 200 2.16 -5.86 2.69
N LEU A 201 2.85 -6.26 1.62
CA LEU A 201 3.56 -5.35 0.72
C LEU A 201 3.09 -5.52 -0.72
N LEU A 202 3.02 -4.40 -1.45
CA LEU A 202 2.75 -4.33 -2.88
C LEU A 202 3.94 -3.71 -3.59
N PHE A 203 4.70 -4.53 -4.32
CA PHE A 203 5.77 -4.06 -5.19
C PHE A 203 5.16 -3.61 -6.51
N THR A 204 5.32 -2.32 -6.84
CA THR A 204 4.64 -1.76 -8.00
C THR A 204 5.28 -0.45 -8.47
N ARG A 205 4.86 0.01 -9.65
CA ARG A 205 5.02 1.40 -10.05
C ARG A 205 3.79 2.17 -9.58
N TYR A 206 3.95 3.42 -9.15
CA TYR A 206 2.84 4.26 -8.71
C TYR A 206 3.12 5.75 -9.00
N THR A 207 2.05 6.53 -9.00
CA THR A 207 2.08 7.97 -9.20
C THR A 207 2.50 8.64 -7.91
N TYR A 208 3.53 9.47 -7.97
CA TYR A 208 4.04 10.25 -6.85
C TYR A 208 4.04 11.73 -7.24
N GLN A 209 3.63 12.59 -6.30
CA GLN A 209 3.67 14.03 -6.47
C GLN A 209 4.83 14.60 -5.65
N PHE A 210 5.83 15.13 -6.35
CA PHE A 210 6.96 15.79 -5.72
C PHE A 210 6.56 17.14 -5.10
N PRO A 211 7.30 17.62 -4.07
CA PRO A 211 7.01 18.89 -3.40
C PRO A 211 6.98 20.13 -4.33
N ASP A 212 7.66 20.08 -5.48
CA ASP A 212 7.66 21.11 -6.51
C ASP A 212 6.46 21.00 -7.49
N SER A 213 5.45 20.21 -7.13
CA SER A 213 4.25 19.90 -7.92
C SER A 213 4.52 19.12 -9.20
N VAL A 214 5.69 18.49 -9.34
CA VAL A 214 5.95 17.55 -10.43
C VAL A 214 5.30 16.21 -10.09
N THR A 215 4.38 15.75 -10.93
CA THR A 215 3.85 14.39 -10.84
C THR A 215 4.73 13.45 -11.69
N TYR A 216 5.03 12.25 -11.17
CA TYR A 216 5.84 11.27 -11.87
C TYR A 216 5.49 9.83 -11.49
N LEU A 217 5.88 8.86 -12.33
CA LEU A 217 5.78 7.44 -12.01
C LEU A 217 7.07 6.92 -11.39
N VAL A 218 7.03 6.59 -10.10
CA VAL A 218 8.13 5.97 -9.37
C VAL A 218 7.87 4.47 -9.19
N THR A 219 8.93 3.67 -9.06
CA THR A 219 8.83 2.24 -8.76
C THR A 219 9.24 2.02 -7.31
N GLY A 220 8.44 1.35 -6.51
CA GLY A 220 8.69 1.17 -5.08
C GLY A 220 7.80 0.13 -4.44
N VAL A 221 7.59 0.27 -3.14
CA VAL A 221 6.77 -0.63 -2.34
C VAL A 221 5.72 0.17 -1.57
N LEU A 222 4.47 -0.21 -1.76
CA LEU A 222 3.32 0.29 -1.00
C LEU A 222 2.93 -0.75 0.05
N THR A 223 2.34 -0.31 1.15
CA THR A 223 1.94 -1.19 2.27
C THR A 223 0.44 -1.45 2.30
N ASN A 224 0.05 -2.55 2.93
CA ASN A 224 -1.35 -2.86 3.25
C ASN A 224 -1.82 -2.07 4.49
N TYR A 225 -1.64 -0.75 4.46
CA TYR A 225 -1.89 0.14 5.60
C TYR A 225 -3.35 0.09 6.09
N LEU A 226 -4.32 -0.13 5.18
CA LEU A 226 -5.74 -0.27 5.50
C LEU A 226 -6.05 -1.52 6.34
N ASN A 227 -5.16 -2.51 6.36
CA ASN A 227 -5.29 -3.74 7.14
C ASN A 227 -4.23 -3.84 8.25
N GLY A 228 -3.70 -2.70 8.70
CA GLY A 228 -2.92 -2.60 9.93
C GLY A 228 -1.41 -2.77 9.78
N VAL A 229 -0.90 -2.81 8.54
CA VAL A 229 0.55 -2.75 8.30
C VAL A 229 1.06 -1.35 8.67
N CYS A 230 2.09 -1.30 9.50
CA CYS A 230 2.75 -0.05 9.88
C CYS A 230 4.25 -0.18 9.69
N VAL A 231 4.93 0.93 9.40
CA VAL A 231 6.37 0.93 9.09
C VAL A 231 7.10 2.03 9.85
N ALA A 232 8.27 1.73 10.39
CA ALA A 232 9.24 2.71 10.83
C ALA A 232 10.51 2.61 9.98
N ILE A 233 11.27 3.70 9.92
CA ILE A 233 12.51 3.82 9.14
C ILE A 233 13.67 4.02 10.13
N ASP A 234 14.67 3.18 10.04
CA ASP A 234 15.97 3.33 10.69
C ASP A 234 17.04 3.66 9.63
N THR A 235 17.85 4.69 9.91
CA THR A 235 18.99 5.09 9.06
C THR A 235 20.32 5.16 9.83
N ILE A 236 20.30 4.73 11.09
CA ILE A 236 21.37 4.88 12.08
C ILE A 236 22.01 3.51 12.36
N ASN A 237 21.20 2.50 12.66
CA ASN A 237 21.69 1.20 13.11
C ASN A 237 21.92 0.24 11.94
N GLU A 238 22.92 -0.64 12.07
CA GLU A 238 23.12 -1.70 11.08
C GLU A 238 21.98 -2.72 11.14
N PHE A 239 21.63 -3.33 10.01
CA PHE A 239 20.57 -4.33 9.94
C PHE A 239 20.75 -5.48 10.95
N SER A 240 21.97 -5.91 11.23
CA SER A 240 22.26 -6.97 12.20
C SER A 240 22.12 -6.55 13.67
N GLU A 241 22.08 -5.25 13.97
CA GLU A 241 22.03 -4.72 15.33
C GLU A 241 20.60 -4.50 15.83
N ILE A 242 19.64 -4.33 14.91
CA ILE A 242 18.22 -4.10 15.23
C ILE A 242 17.55 -5.41 15.67
N ASN A 243 17.02 -5.42 16.89
CA ASN A 243 16.39 -6.57 17.52
C ASN A 243 14.96 -6.25 17.99
N PHE A 244 14.24 -7.27 18.48
CA PHE A 244 12.87 -7.11 18.95
C PHE A 244 12.72 -6.08 20.08
N ASP A 245 13.69 -6.02 21.00
CA ASP A 245 13.64 -5.10 22.14
C ASP A 245 13.69 -3.62 21.72
N ASP A 246 14.26 -3.33 20.56
CA ASP A 246 14.38 -1.97 20.01
C ASP A 246 13.05 -1.45 19.45
N ILE A 247 12.09 -2.33 19.15
CA ILE A 247 10.79 -1.98 18.54
C ILE A 247 10.08 -0.87 19.31
N SER A 248 10.18 -0.90 20.64
CA SER A 248 9.56 0.09 21.53
C SER A 248 10.08 1.53 21.35
N SER A 249 11.24 1.70 20.70
CA SER A 249 11.85 2.99 20.41
C SER A 249 11.44 3.59 19.06
N TYR A 250 10.84 2.78 18.17
CA TYR A 250 10.47 3.23 16.83
C TYR A 250 9.05 3.81 16.78
N ASN A 251 8.89 4.88 16.02
CA ASN A 251 7.59 5.44 15.68
C ASN A 251 7.06 4.80 14.40
N LEU A 252 6.07 3.93 14.53
CA LEU A 252 5.42 3.27 13.39
C LEU A 252 4.44 4.22 12.69
N LEU A 253 4.66 4.44 11.41
CA LEU A 253 3.84 5.23 10.52
C LEU A 253 2.82 4.35 9.79
N THR A 254 1.69 4.95 9.43
CA THR A 254 0.56 4.27 8.75
C THR A 254 0.34 4.78 7.32
N ASP A 255 1.24 5.63 6.82
CA ASP A 255 1.16 6.09 5.43
C ASP A 255 1.49 4.91 4.49
N GLN A 256 0.81 4.85 3.35
CA GLN A 256 0.91 3.73 2.43
C GLN A 256 2.32 3.59 1.83
N ASP A 257 2.98 4.70 1.56
CA ASP A 257 4.25 4.79 0.83
C ASP A 257 5.47 5.03 1.74
N VAL A 258 5.39 4.70 3.03
CA VAL A 258 6.53 4.85 3.98
C VAL A 258 7.78 4.10 3.51
N ILE A 259 7.62 2.91 2.91
CA ILE A 259 8.75 2.23 2.25
C ILE A 259 9.06 2.94 0.92
N GLY A 260 8.03 3.12 0.11
CA GLY A 260 8.07 4.00 -1.04
C GLY A 260 9.14 3.61 -2.05
N TYR A 261 9.76 4.63 -2.66
CA TYR A 261 10.83 4.44 -3.66
C TYR A 261 12.22 4.84 -3.14
N ASP A 262 12.31 5.50 -1.98
CA ASP A 262 13.50 6.19 -1.47
C ASP A 262 14.69 5.29 -1.11
N TRP A 263 14.44 3.98 -0.94
CA TRP A 263 15.50 2.97 -0.77
C TRP A 263 16.45 2.86 -1.97
N LYS A 264 16.17 3.56 -3.09
CA LYS A 264 17.09 3.72 -4.21
C LYS A 264 16.95 5.10 -4.85
N TYR A 265 17.98 5.50 -5.58
CA TYR A 265 17.94 6.68 -6.44
C TYR A 265 18.56 6.39 -7.80
N TYR A 266 18.25 7.22 -8.79
CA TYR A 266 18.87 7.13 -10.11
C TYR A 266 20.18 7.92 -10.14
N ASN A 267 21.29 7.23 -10.37
CA ASN A 267 22.62 7.81 -10.51
C ASN A 267 22.86 8.22 -11.97
N PHE A 268 22.73 9.50 -12.26
CA PHE A 268 22.94 10.07 -13.60
C PHE A 268 24.37 9.95 -14.12
N SER A 269 25.37 9.80 -13.25
CA SER A 269 26.76 9.61 -13.69
C SER A 269 26.98 8.23 -14.30
N ASN A 270 26.31 7.23 -13.74
CA ASN A 270 26.46 5.83 -14.14
C ASN A 270 25.29 5.32 -14.98
N ASN A 271 24.22 6.11 -15.12
CA ASN A 271 22.94 5.74 -15.73
C ASN A 271 22.29 4.48 -15.12
N THR A 272 22.47 4.30 -13.81
CA THR A 272 21.98 3.13 -13.06
C THR A 272 21.20 3.53 -11.81
N TYR A 273 20.37 2.64 -11.29
CA TYR A 273 19.82 2.77 -9.95
C TYR A 273 20.84 2.32 -8.91
N THR A 274 20.97 3.08 -7.84
CA THR A 274 21.83 2.78 -6.69
C THR A 274 20.98 2.66 -5.44
N ILE A 275 21.24 1.62 -4.64
CA ILE A 275 20.55 1.37 -3.37
C ILE A 275 21.10 2.30 -2.30
N VAL A 276 20.23 2.79 -1.43
CA VAL A 276 20.62 3.51 -0.21
C VAL A 276 20.79 2.46 0.89
N ASP A 277 22.05 2.07 1.12
CA ASP A 277 22.43 0.87 1.88
C ASP A 277 22.19 0.96 3.39
N ASN A 278 22.05 2.18 3.94
CA ASN A 278 21.83 2.41 5.36
C ASN A 278 20.35 2.47 5.77
N ILE A 279 19.39 2.22 4.86
CA ILE A 279 17.96 2.23 5.21
C ILE A 279 17.49 0.84 5.63
N VAL A 280 16.96 0.73 6.85
CA VAL A 280 16.26 -0.45 7.35
C VAL A 280 14.82 -0.08 7.69
N TYR A 281 13.87 -0.89 7.25
CA TYR A 281 12.46 -0.73 7.55
C TYR A 281 12.06 -1.71 8.65
N ILE A 282 11.43 -1.22 9.71
CA ILE A 282 10.78 -2.05 10.73
C ILE A 282 9.31 -2.10 10.38
N ILE A 283 8.79 -3.29 10.10
CA ILE A 283 7.44 -3.48 9.57
C ILE A 283 6.65 -4.33 10.56
N LYS A 284 5.49 -3.83 10.97
CA LYS A 284 4.46 -4.63 11.62
C LYS A 284 3.51 -5.16 10.55
N ASP A 285 3.37 -6.47 10.43
CA ASP A 285 2.53 -7.13 9.42
C ASP A 285 1.03 -7.08 9.77
N VAL A 286 0.17 -7.58 8.87
CA VAL A 286 -1.28 -7.66 9.09
C VAL A 286 -1.69 -8.56 10.28
N LYS A 287 -0.80 -9.43 10.77
CA LYS A 287 -1.02 -10.33 11.91
C LYS A 287 -0.43 -9.79 13.22
N GLY A 288 0.28 -8.68 13.16
CA GLY A 288 0.93 -8.01 14.29
C GLY A 288 2.32 -8.53 14.64
N PHE A 289 2.94 -9.35 13.79
CA PHE A 289 4.34 -9.72 13.90
C PHE A 289 5.25 -8.62 13.35
N TYR A 290 6.48 -8.55 13.86
CA TYR A 290 7.46 -7.55 13.45
C TYR A 290 8.55 -8.18 12.59
N TYR A 291 8.97 -7.41 11.59
CA TYR A 291 10.02 -7.76 10.66
C TYR A 291 10.95 -6.56 10.50
N LYS A 292 12.22 -6.83 10.19
CA LYS A 292 13.10 -5.83 9.59
C LYS A 292 13.37 -6.21 8.13
N LEU A 293 13.43 -5.21 7.27
CA LEU A 293 13.67 -5.36 5.83
C LEU A 293 14.70 -4.32 5.37
N LYS A 294 15.68 -4.71 4.55
CA LYS A 294 16.55 -3.79 3.82
C LYS A 294 16.66 -4.19 2.36
N PHE A 295 16.73 -3.21 1.47
CA PHE A 295 16.99 -3.47 0.05
C PHE A 295 18.48 -3.64 -0.20
N ILE A 296 18.80 -4.52 -1.14
CA ILE A 296 20.19 -4.84 -1.53
C ILE A 296 20.40 -4.77 -3.05
N GLY A 297 19.33 -4.67 -3.84
CA GLY A 297 19.43 -4.61 -5.29
C GLY A 297 18.13 -4.17 -5.98
N PHE A 298 18.25 -3.81 -7.26
CA PHE A 298 17.13 -3.47 -8.15
C PHE A 298 17.25 -4.12 -9.55
N TYR A 299 18.28 -4.94 -9.72
CA TYR A 299 18.62 -5.58 -10.98
C TYR A 299 18.55 -7.09 -10.81
N ASN A 300 18.12 -7.79 -11.85
CA ASN A 300 18.13 -9.23 -11.89
C ASN A 300 19.57 -9.72 -11.73
N TYR A 301 19.79 -10.65 -10.79
CA TYR A 301 21.13 -11.14 -10.47
C TYR A 301 21.83 -11.78 -11.67
N ASP A 302 21.09 -12.51 -12.52
CA ASP A 302 21.64 -13.25 -13.65
C ASP A 302 21.76 -12.41 -14.92
N THR A 303 20.77 -11.56 -15.20
CA THR A 303 20.68 -10.82 -16.48
C THR A 303 21.14 -9.37 -16.40
N GLY A 304 21.19 -8.77 -15.20
CA GLY A 304 21.46 -7.35 -15.01
C GLY A 304 20.33 -6.43 -15.49
N GLU A 305 19.14 -6.97 -15.78
CA GLU A 305 17.97 -6.17 -16.14
C GLU A 305 17.38 -5.47 -14.92
N LYS A 306 16.98 -4.20 -15.06
CA LYS A 306 16.33 -3.44 -13.99
C LYS A 306 14.93 -3.96 -13.68
N GLY A 307 14.34 -3.52 -12.57
CA GLY A 307 12.96 -3.87 -12.22
C GLY A 307 12.86 -5.15 -11.38
N PHE A 308 13.93 -5.47 -10.67
CA PHE A 308 13.98 -6.62 -9.78
C PHE A 308 14.44 -6.20 -8.39
N PRO A 309 13.57 -5.61 -7.56
CA PRO A 309 13.89 -5.32 -6.17
C PRO A 309 14.38 -6.58 -5.46
N GLN A 310 15.55 -6.49 -4.84
CA GLN A 310 16.14 -7.54 -4.00
C GLN A 310 16.25 -7.01 -2.58
N PHE A 311 15.93 -7.83 -1.60
CA PHE A 311 15.95 -7.43 -0.20
C PHE A 311 16.28 -8.58 0.74
N GLU A 312 16.75 -8.22 1.93
CA GLU A 312 16.85 -9.12 3.08
C GLU A 312 15.71 -8.83 4.05
N ILE A 313 15.10 -9.87 4.57
CA ILE A 313 14.02 -9.81 5.58
C ILE A 313 14.35 -10.73 6.76
N GLN A 314 14.03 -10.28 7.97
CA GLN A 314 14.11 -11.12 9.18
C GLN A 314 12.93 -10.84 10.09
N LYS A 315 12.26 -11.90 10.57
CA LYS A 315 11.28 -11.79 11.66
C LYS A 315 12.00 -11.40 12.96
N LEU A 316 11.60 -10.30 13.58
CA LEU A 316 12.19 -9.78 14.80
C LEU A 316 11.71 -10.53 16.01
#